data_AF-A0A7K9LTG8-F1
#
_entry.id   AF-A0A7K9LTG8-F1
#
_cell.length_a   1.000
_cell.length_b   1.000
_cell.length_c   1.000
_cell.angle_alpha   90.00
_cell.angle_beta   90.00
_cell.angle_gamma   90.00
#
_symmetry.space_group_name_H-M   'P 1'
#
loop_
_entity.id
_entity.type
_entity.pdbx_description
1 polymer ?
#
loop_
_entity_poly.entity_id
_entity_poly.type
_entity_poly.pdbx_seq_one_letter_code
_entity_poly.pdbx_strand_id
1 'polypeptide(L)'
;HLRQHSGERPYRCPTCPKAFKNSSSLRRHRHTHTGERPHTCATCGKGFAQATNLRQHLRVHTGERPYTCAACGKSFTHSSNLHLHRRTH
;
A
#
# COMPACT_ATOMS: atom_id res chain seq x y z
N HIS A 1 -13.42 19.21 -4.47
CA HIS A 1 -13.34 18.32 -5.66
C HIS A 1 -12.53 18.94 -6.83
N LEU A 2 -12.24 20.25 -6.87
CA LEU A 2 -11.62 20.90 -8.05
C LEU A 2 -10.08 20.97 -8.12
N ARG A 3 -9.32 20.32 -7.22
CA ARG A 3 -7.83 20.33 -7.25
C ARG A 3 -7.18 19.11 -7.91
N GLN A 4 -7.96 18.20 -8.49
CA GLN A 4 -7.42 16.92 -8.98
C GLN A 4 -6.95 16.92 -10.45
N HIS A 5 -7.19 17.99 -11.22
CA HIS A 5 -6.91 18.02 -12.66
C HIS A 5 -5.68 18.80 -13.11
N SER A 6 -4.98 19.57 -12.27
CA SER A 6 -3.84 20.40 -12.71
C SER A 6 -2.49 19.67 -12.79
N GLY A 7 -2.40 18.41 -12.34
CA GLY A 7 -1.11 17.71 -12.23
C GLY A 7 -0.14 18.33 -11.22
N GLU A 8 -0.51 19.44 -10.58
CA GLU A 8 0.31 20.16 -9.63
C GLU A 8 0.61 19.31 -8.41
N ARG A 9 1.87 19.39 -7.96
CA ARG A 9 2.37 18.66 -6.79
C ARG A 9 2.98 19.69 -5.83
N PRO A 10 2.15 20.46 -5.10
CA PRO A 10 2.64 21.57 -4.27
C PRO A 10 3.51 21.11 -3.10
N TYR A 11 3.35 19.86 -2.65
CA TYR A 11 4.01 19.33 -1.46
C TYR A 11 5.33 18.67 -1.84
N ARG A 12 6.42 19.42 -1.75
CA ARG A 12 7.77 18.94 -2.07
C ARG A 12 8.44 18.29 -0.85
N CYS A 13 9.20 17.21 -1.09
CA CYS A 13 10.05 16.61 -0.07
C CYS A 13 11.32 17.46 0.11
N PRO A 14 11.73 17.77 1.35
CA PRO A 14 12.95 18.55 1.58
C PRO A 14 14.23 17.72 1.35
N THR A 15 14.14 16.39 1.41
CA THR A 15 15.28 15.48 1.35
C THR A 15 15.45 14.79 -0.01
N CYS A 16 14.52 14.97 -0.95
CA CYS A 16 14.66 14.43 -2.31
C CYS A 16 13.79 15.19 -3.32
N PRO A 17 13.99 15.00 -4.64
CA PRO A 17 13.25 15.73 -5.68
C PRO A 17 11.75 15.39 -5.78
N LYS A 18 11.23 14.47 -4.96
CA LYS A 18 9.83 14.01 -5.07
C LYS A 18 8.85 15.06 -4.56
N ALA A 19 7.79 15.27 -5.34
CA ALA A 19 6.66 16.11 -4.96
C ALA A 19 5.36 15.30 -4.90
N PHE A 20 4.38 15.79 -4.14
CA PHE A 20 3.13 15.10 -3.85
C PHE A 20 1.93 16.04 -4.01
N LYS A 21 0.76 15.45 -4.32
CA LYS A 21 -0.50 16.19 -4.50
C LYS A 21 -1.11 16.66 -3.17
N ASN A 22 -0.78 16.01 -2.05
CA ASN A 22 -1.28 16.35 -0.73
C ASN A 22 -0.23 16.12 0.37
N SER A 23 -0.42 16.81 1.51
CA SER A 23 0.46 16.73 2.68
C SER A 23 0.54 15.33 3.28
N SER A 24 -0.57 14.59 3.33
CA SER A 24 -0.61 13.21 3.84
C SER A 24 0.31 12.27 3.05
N SER A 25 0.37 12.42 1.72
CA SER A 25 1.27 11.63 0.87
C SER A 25 2.74 11.99 1.10
N LEU A 26 3.04 13.29 1.28
CA LEU A 26 4.38 13.74 1.64
C LEU A 26 4.80 13.20 3.02
N ARG A 27 3.93 13.31 4.04
CA ARG A 27 4.19 12.79 5.39
C ARG A 27 4.51 11.29 5.35
N ARG A 28 3.69 10.52 4.64
CA ARG A 28 3.89 9.09 4.46
C ARG A 28 5.19 8.75 3.73
N HIS A 29 5.55 9.56 2.73
CA HIS A 29 6.82 9.42 2.05
C HIS A 29 8.01 9.72 2.96
N ARG A 30 7.92 10.68 3.91
CA ARG A 30 9.03 10.95 4.84
C ARG A 30 9.44 9.72 5.65
N HIS A 31 8.53 8.80 5.97
CA HIS A 31 8.87 7.54 6.62
C HIS A 31 9.86 6.68 5.80
N THR A 32 9.95 6.86 4.48
CA THR A 32 10.96 6.17 3.66
C THR A 32 12.37 6.73 3.83
N HIS A 33 12.49 7.97 4.33
CA HIS A 33 13.78 8.58 4.65
C HIS A 33 14.19 8.30 6.10
N THR A 34 13.25 8.39 7.04
CA THR A 34 13.53 8.18 8.47
C THR A 34 13.59 6.70 8.86
N GLY A 35 13.04 5.81 8.04
CA GLY A 35 12.88 4.39 8.38
C GLY A 35 11.79 4.13 9.44
N GLU A 36 11.07 5.18 9.86
CA GLU A 36 10.03 5.08 10.87
C GLU A 36 8.90 4.14 10.40
N ARG A 37 8.50 3.24 11.29
CA ARG A 37 7.47 2.23 11.04
C ARG A 37 6.46 2.23 12.19
N PRO A 38 5.53 3.19 12.20
CA PRO A 38 4.59 3.37 13.32
C PRO A 38 3.64 2.20 13.53
N HIS A 39 3.47 1.35 12.52
CA HIS A 39 2.52 0.23 12.56
C HIS A 39 3.27 -1.08 12.65
N THR A 40 3.29 -1.71 13.82
CA THR A 40 3.97 -2.98 14.05
C THR A 40 2.98 -4.15 14.07
N CYS A 41 3.41 -5.28 13.54
CA CYS A 41 2.68 -6.54 13.70
C CYS A 41 2.92 -7.07 15.12
N ALA A 42 1.85 -7.24 15.90
CA ALA A 42 1.95 -7.82 17.24
C ALA A 42 2.40 -9.29 17.22
N THR A 43 2.11 -10.01 16.14
CA THR A 43 2.42 -11.45 16.01
C THR A 43 3.90 -11.72 15.71
N CYS A 44 4.53 -10.92 14.84
CA CYS A 44 5.91 -11.17 14.40
C CYS A 44 6.87 -9.98 14.57
N GLY A 45 6.42 -8.88 15.17
CA GLY A 45 7.22 -7.67 15.40
C GLY A 45 7.52 -6.83 14.15
N LYS A 46 7.11 -7.28 12.95
CA LYS A 46 7.43 -6.58 11.70
C LYS A 46 6.76 -5.21 11.62
N GLY A 47 7.57 -4.16 11.42
CA GLY A 47 7.09 -2.79 11.27
C GLY A 47 6.71 -2.38 9.84
N PHE A 48 5.72 -1.52 9.71
CA PHE A 48 5.19 -0.95 8.47
C PHE A 48 5.00 0.57 8.58
N ALA A 49 5.27 1.27 7.48
CA ALA A 49 5.04 2.72 7.38
C ALA A 49 3.56 3.09 7.15
N GLN A 50 2.68 2.12 6.88
CA GLN A 50 1.26 2.36 6.59
C GLN A 50 0.38 1.29 7.26
N ALA A 51 -0.72 1.72 7.88
CA ALA A 51 -1.69 0.82 8.50
C ALA A 51 -2.32 -0.17 7.50
N THR A 52 -2.55 0.25 6.25
CA THR A 52 -3.08 -0.61 5.19
C THR A 52 -2.13 -1.77 4.87
N ASN A 53 -0.82 -1.51 4.88
CA ASN A 53 0.20 -2.53 4.63
C ASN A 53 0.28 -3.51 5.80
N LEU A 54 0.15 -3.04 7.05
CA LEU A 54 0.03 -3.91 8.21
C LEU A 54 -1.22 -4.81 8.09
N ARG A 55 -2.40 -4.23 7.82
CA ARG A 55 -3.65 -5.00 7.65
C ARG A 55 -3.54 -6.07 6.56
N GLN A 56 -2.95 -5.72 5.43
CA GLN A 56 -2.68 -6.66 4.34
C GLN A 56 -1.71 -7.76 4.79
N HIS A 57 -0.64 -7.40 5.51
CA HIS A 57 0.31 -8.36 6.04
C HIS A 57 -0.31 -9.34 7.03
N LEU A 58 -1.27 -8.93 7.85
CA LEU A 58 -1.96 -9.83 8.79
C LEU A 58 -2.62 -11.02 8.09
N ARG A 59 -2.98 -10.90 6.79
CA ARG A 59 -3.50 -12.02 5.99
C ARG A 59 -2.51 -13.17 5.85
N VAL A 60 -1.21 -12.91 5.99
CA VAL A 60 -0.18 -13.97 6.00
C VAL A 60 -0.30 -14.83 7.25
N HIS A 61 -0.72 -14.25 8.38
CA HIS A 61 -0.92 -14.99 9.62
C HIS A 61 -2.28 -15.69 9.66
N THR A 62 -3.33 -15.04 9.14
CA THR A 62 -4.69 -15.63 9.15
C THR A 62 -4.93 -16.60 7.99
N GLY A 63 -4.11 -16.56 6.94
CA GLY A 63 -4.33 -17.32 5.71
C GLY A 63 -5.48 -16.79 4.84
N GLU A 64 -6.03 -15.60 5.15
CA GLU A 64 -7.17 -15.02 4.44
C GLU A 64 -6.82 -14.70 2.97
N ARG A 65 -7.63 -15.20 2.03
CA ARG A 65 -7.46 -14.99 0.58
C ARG A 65 -8.76 -14.43 -0.02
N PRO A 66 -9.07 -13.15 0.20
CA PRO A 66 -10.38 -12.60 -0.12
C PRO A 66 -10.64 -12.41 -1.62
N TYR A 67 -9.63 -12.57 -2.47
CA TYR A 67 -9.75 -12.35 -3.91
C TYR A 67 -9.78 -13.68 -4.65
N THR A 68 -10.97 -14.10 -5.09
CA THR A 68 -11.16 -15.38 -5.78
C THR A 68 -11.40 -15.18 -7.27
N CYS A 69 -10.75 -16.00 -8.10
CA CYS A 69 -10.99 -16.04 -9.54
C CYS A 69 -12.29 -16.77 -9.83
N ALA A 70 -13.25 -16.09 -10.46
CA ALA A 70 -14.54 -16.70 -10.82
C ALA A 70 -14.40 -17.81 -11.88
N ALA A 71 -13.37 -17.77 -12.73
CA ALA A 71 -13.20 -18.73 -13.81
C ALA A 71 -12.64 -20.09 -13.34
N CYS A 72 -11.79 -20.11 -12.31
CA CYS A 72 -11.13 -21.35 -11.85
C CYS A 72 -11.10 -21.56 -10.33
N GLY A 73 -11.75 -20.69 -9.55
CA GLY A 73 -11.83 -20.81 -8.08
C GLY A 73 -10.55 -20.50 -7.31
N LYS A 74 -9.43 -20.19 -7.98
CA LYS A 74 -8.17 -19.87 -7.28
C LYS A 74 -8.28 -18.57 -6.48
N SER A 75 -7.90 -18.61 -5.21
CA SER A 75 -7.93 -17.45 -4.31
C SER A 75 -6.55 -16.84 -4.06
N PHE A 76 -6.51 -15.53 -3.85
CA PHE A 76 -5.31 -14.71 -3.70
C PHE A 76 -5.43 -13.78 -2.48
N THR A 77 -4.30 -13.48 -1.86
CA THR A 77 -4.21 -12.54 -0.74
C THR A 77 -4.31 -11.08 -1.17
N HIS A 78 -3.92 -10.76 -2.42
CA HIS A 78 -3.92 -9.42 -3.02
C HIS A 78 -4.71 -9.38 -4.33
N SER A 79 -5.43 -8.27 -4.56
CA SER A 79 -6.20 -8.04 -5.78
C SER A 79 -5.31 -7.96 -7.03
N SER A 80 -4.10 -7.39 -6.90
CA SER A 80 -3.12 -7.33 -7.99
C SER A 80 -2.71 -8.71 -8.49
N ASN A 81 -2.61 -9.68 -7.58
CA ASN A 81 -2.25 -11.06 -7.92
C ASN A 81 -3.40 -11.74 -8.65
N LEU A 82 -4.64 -11.54 -8.21
CA LEU A 82 -5.83 -11.99 -8.95
C LEU A 82 -5.87 -11.36 -10.34
N HIS A 83 -5.61 -10.05 -10.46
CA HIS A 83 -5.62 -9.35 -11.75
C HIS A 83 -4.56 -9.90 -12.71
N LEU A 84 -3.34 -10.14 -12.23
CA LEU A 84 -2.29 -10.77 -13.02
C LEU A 84 -2.68 -12.19 -13.44
N HIS A 85 -3.18 -12.99 -12.50
CA HIS A 85 -3.65 -14.34 -12.78
C HIS A 85 -4.77 -14.37 -13.83
N ARG A 86 -5.69 -13.40 -13.81
CA ARG A 86 -6.76 -13.31 -14.83
C ARG A 86 -6.23 -13.15 -16.26
N ARG A 87 -4.98 -12.70 -16.45
CA ARG A 87 -4.34 -12.58 -17.76
C ARG A 87 -3.75 -13.90 -18.27
N THR A 88 -3.68 -14.93 -17.42
CA THR A 88 -3.21 -16.27 -17.81
C THR A 88 -4.35 -17.18 -18.25
N HIS A 89 -5.58 -16.69 -18.15
CA HIS A 89 -6.75 -17.27 -18.82
C HIS A 89 -6.84 -16.69 -20.22
#